data_AF-N6UXJ3-F1
#
_entry.id   AF-N6UXJ3-F1
#
_cell.length_a   1.000
_cell.length_b   1.000
_cell.length_c   1.000
_cell.angle_alpha   90.00
_cell.angle_beta   90.00
_cell.angle_gamma   90.00
#
_symmetry.space_group_name_H-M   'P 1'
#
loop_
_entity.id
_entity.type
_entity.pdbx_description
1 polymer ?
#
loop_
_entity_poly.entity_id
_entity_poly.type
_entity_poly.pdbx_seq_one_letter_code
_entity_poly.pdbx_strand_id
1 'polypeptide(L)' 'AAQLGSRPIAVNQNPRTVTVILNPNANKRKAQAEFEKYCSPLLHLAGISL' A
#
# COMPACT_ATOMS: atom_id res chain seq x y z
N ALA A 1 -7.76 -5.94 -4.89
CA ALA A 1 -6.60 -6.17 -3.99
C ALA A 1 -6.51 -7.62 -3.49
N ALA A 2 -7.60 -8.24 -3.03
CA ALA A 2 -7.60 -9.58 -2.43
C ALA A 2 -6.87 -10.68 -3.22
N GLN A 3 -6.93 -10.68 -4.55
CA GLN A 3 -6.28 -11.72 -5.38
C GLN A 3 -4.75 -11.66 -5.40
N LEU A 4 -4.11 -10.54 -5.04
CA LEU A 4 -2.65 -10.39 -5.05
C LEU A 4 -2.01 -10.88 -3.73
N GLY A 5 -2.61 -10.56 -2.58
CA GLY A 5 -2.09 -10.97 -1.27
C GLY A 5 -2.27 -12.45 -0.94
N SER A 6 -3.18 -13.16 -1.62
CA SER A 6 -3.40 -14.60 -1.41
C SER A 6 -2.43 -15.51 -2.18
N ARG A 7 -1.58 -14.94 -3.06
CA ARG A 7 -0.63 -15.73 -3.84
C ARG A 7 0.67 -15.89 -3.06
N PRO A 8 1.15 -17.11 -2.83
CA PRO A 8 2.45 -17.32 -2.21
C PRO A 8 3.55 -16.78 -3.12
N ILE A 9 4.54 -16.12 -2.54
CA ILE A 9 5.78 -15.74 -3.24
C ILE A 9 6.74 -16.94 -3.21
N ALA A 10 7.59 -17.06 -4.23
CA ALA A 10 8.61 -18.10 -4.24
C ALA A 10 9.57 -17.91 -3.05
N VAL A 11 10.07 -19.01 -2.47
CA VAL A 11 10.91 -18.99 -1.24
C VAL A 11 12.17 -18.11 -1.41
N ASN A 12 12.66 -17.96 -2.64
CA ASN A 12 13.84 -17.15 -2.97
C ASN A 12 13.49 -15.73 -3.46
N GLN A 13 12.23 -15.31 -3.42
CA GLN A 13 11.81 -13.96 -3.81
C GLN A 13 11.54 -13.10 -2.58
N ASN A 14 12.11 -11.89 -2.59
CA ASN A 14 11.82 -10.90 -1.55
C ASN A 14 10.39 -10.36 -1.71
N PRO A 15 9.70 -10.08 -0.59
CA PRO A 15 8.46 -9.34 -0.59
C PRO A 15 8.60 -8.00 -1.33
N ARG A 16 7.54 -7.56 -2.01
CA ARG A 16 7.56 -6.29 -2.72
C ARG A 16 7.47 -5.14 -1.71
N THR A 17 8.57 -4.41 -1.53
CA THR A 17 8.60 -3.16 -0.75
C THR A 17 8.28 -1.97 -1.65
N VAL A 18 7.42 -1.06 -1.18
CA VAL A 18 7.08 0.17 -1.90
C VAL A 18 7.13 1.34 -0.92
N THR A 19 7.87 2.40 -1.25
CA THR A 19 7.86 3.63 -0.46
C THR A 19 6.90 4.63 -1.10
N VAL A 20 5.90 5.07 -0.34
CA VAL A 20 4.93 6.07 -0.80
C VAL A 20 5.37 7.46 -0.35
N ILE A 21 5.59 8.35 -1.32
CA ILE A 21 5.85 9.77 -1.05
C ILE A 21 4.51 10.51 -1.07
N LEU A 22 4.08 10.99 0.09
CA LEU A 22 2.81 11.69 0.26
C LEU A 22 3.03 13.16 0.67
N ASN A 23 2.38 14.08 -0.04
CA ASN A 23 2.27 15.47 0.39
C ASN A 23 0.99 15.65 1.23
N PRO A 24 1.08 15.87 2.56
CA PRO A 24 -0.09 15.99 3.43
C PRO A 24 -0.96 17.22 3.11
N ASN A 25 -0.41 18.26 2.47
CA ASN A 25 -1.14 19.48 2.11
C ASN A 25 -1.91 19.36 0.79
N ALA A 26 -1.70 18.29 0.02
CA ALA A 26 -2.41 18.05 -1.22
C ALA A 26 -3.92 17.84 -0.99
N ASN A 27 -4.71 18.08 -2.04
CA ASN A 27 -6.18 17.98 -2.04
C ASN A 27 -6.84 18.62 -0.81
N LYS A 28 -6.64 19.94 -0.62
CA LYS A 28 -7.20 20.69 0.51
C LYS A 28 -6.81 20.10 1.89
N ARG A 29 -5.56 19.63 2.03
CA ARG A 29 -5.00 18.96 3.22
C ARG A 29 -5.69 17.64 3.62
N LYS A 30 -6.38 17.00 2.68
CA LYS A 30 -7.08 15.71 2.91
C LYS A 30 -6.29 14.50 2.47
N ALA A 31 -5.20 14.70 1.73
CA ALA A 31 -4.44 13.61 1.11
C ALA A 31 -3.97 12.55 2.12
N GLN A 32 -3.58 12.95 3.34
CA GLN A 32 -3.22 12.01 4.41
C GLN A 32 -4.39 11.14 4.86
N ALA A 33 -5.51 11.76 5.21
CA ALA A 33 -6.70 11.03 5.66
C ALA A 33 -7.28 10.13 4.55
N GLU A 34 -7.24 10.58 3.30
CA GLU A 34 -7.69 9.80 2.14
C GLU A 34 -6.75 8.63 1.84
N PHE A 35 -5.44 8.83 1.94
CA PHE A 35 -4.46 7.76 1.78
C PHE A 35 -4.66 6.67 2.83
N GLU A 36 -4.76 7.02 4.11
CA GLU A 36 -4.96 6.07 5.20
C GLU A 36 -6.29 5.32 5.07
N LYS A 37 -7.36 6.02 4.69
CA LYS A 37 -8.70 5.42 4.60
C LYS A 37 -8.87 4.50 3.39
N TYR A 38 -8.30 4.87 2.24
CA TYR A 38 -8.59 4.20 0.98
C TYR A 38 -7.40 3.41 0.42
N CYS A 39 -6.18 3.95 0.47
CA CYS A 39 -5.01 3.34 -0.18
C CYS A 39 -4.25 2.38 0.74
N SER A 40 -4.00 2.77 2.00
CA SER A 40 -3.28 1.96 2.99
C SER A 40 -3.85 0.53 3.13
N PRO A 41 -5.17 0.32 3.34
CA PRO A 41 -5.71 -1.03 3.43
C PRO A 41 -5.54 -1.84 2.15
N LEU A 42 -5.60 -1.22 0.97
CA LEU A 42 -5.41 -1.92 -0.30
C LEU A 42 -3.96 -2.40 -0.48
N LEU A 43 -2.99 -1.60 -0.03
CA LEU A 43 -1.56 -1.91 -0.12
C LEU A 43 -1.19 -3.01 0.88
N HIS A 44 -1.68 -2.92 2.12
CA HIS A 44 -1.52 -3.98 3.11
C HIS A 44 -2.15 -5.30 2.65
N LEU A 45 -3.37 -5.26 2.09
CA LEU A 45 -4.04 -6.45 1.54
C LEU A 45 -3.35 -7.03 0.31
N ALA A 46 -2.55 -6.24 -0.41
CA ALA A 46 -1.77 -6.72 -1.55
C ALA A 46 -0.47 -7.42 -1.14
N GLY A 47 -0.17 -7.51 0.16
CA GLY A 47 1.10 -8.08 0.65
C GLY A 47 2.30 -7.17 0.36
N ILE A 48 2.05 -5.87 0.18
CA ILE A 48 3.11 -4.88 -0.04
C ILE A 48 3.55 -4.36 1.32
N SER A 49 4.85 -4.44 1.59
CA SER A 49 5.43 -3.78 2.74
C SER A 49 5.63 -2.31 2.41
N LEU A 50 4.96 -1.44 3.18
CA LEU A 50 5.15 0.02 3.17
C LEU A 50 6.27 0.42 4.13
#